data_AF-A0A356IKN9-F1
#
_entry.id   AF-A0A356IKN9-F1
#
_cell.length_a   1.000
_cell.length_b   1.000
_cell.length_c   1.000
_cell.angle_alpha   90.00
_cell.angle_beta   90.00
_cell.angle_gamma   90.00
#
_symmetry.space_group_name_H-M   'P 1'
#
loop_
_entity.id
_entity.type
_entity.pdbx_description
1 polymer ?
#
loop_
_entity_poly.entity_id
_entity_poly.type
_entity_poly.pdbx_seq_one_letter_code
_entity_poly.pdbx_strand_id
1 'polypeptide(L)' 'AAAGLRLHKRVGETIHEGDALFTLYSDTEGERQYALAYYQQTDIFSIGETS' A
#
# COMPACT_ATOMS: atom_id res chain seq x y z
N ALA A 1 13.44 -10.49 6.23
CA ALA A 1 12.61 -10.00 5.10
C ALA A 1 13.28 -8.73 4.61
N ALA A 2 13.35 -8.46 3.31
CA ALA A 2 13.91 -7.20 2.83
C ALA A 2 12.86 -6.08 2.94
N ALA A 3 13.29 -4.85 3.20
CA ALA A 3 12.41 -3.68 3.21
C ALA A 3 11.72 -3.48 1.84
N GLY A 4 10.45 -3.04 1.86
CA GLY A 4 9.68 -2.77 0.65
C GLY A 4 8.18 -2.94 0.80
N LEU A 5 7.46 -2.77 -0.31
CA LEU A 5 6.02 -2.97 -0.41
C LEU A 5 5.70 -4.32 -1.03
N ARG A 6 4.77 -5.06 -0.41
CA ARG A 6 4.11 -6.21 -1.02
C ARG A 6 2.67 -5.86 -1.35
N LEU A 7 2.35 -5.79 -2.63
CA LEU A 7 0.99 -5.56 -3.12
C LEU A 7 0.17 -6.85 -3.02
N HIS A 8 -1.08 -6.74 -2.57
CA HIS A 8 -2.02 -7.86 -2.49
C HIS A 8 -3.05 -7.84 -3.61
N LYS A 9 -3.18 -6.71 -4.31
CA LYS A 9 -4.17 -6.47 -5.37
C LYS A 9 -3.50 -6.10 -6.69
N ARG A 10 -4.13 -6.47 -7.80
CA ARG A 10 -3.71 -6.11 -9.16
C ARG A 10 -4.59 -5.03 -9.76
N VAL A 11 -4.09 -4.35 -10.79
CA VAL A 11 -4.90 -3.42 -11.59
C VAL A 11 -6.08 -4.16 -12.22
N GLY A 12 -7.28 -3.60 -12.10
CA GLY A 12 -8.53 -4.17 -12.58
C GLY A 12 -9.15 -5.20 -11.64
N GLU A 13 -8.52 -5.50 -10.51
CA GLU A 13 -9.13 -6.37 -9.49
C GLU A 13 -10.20 -5.61 -8.71
N THR A 14 -11.36 -6.24 -8.52
CA THR A 14 -12.41 -5.72 -7.62
C THR A 14 -11.94 -5.80 -6.17
N ILE A 15 -12.16 -4.73 -5.42
CA ILE A 15 -11.85 -4.64 -3.99
C ILE A 15 -13.10 -4.28 -3.19
N HIS A 16 -13.07 -4.58 -1.89
CA HIS A 16 -14.12 -4.19 -0.96
C HIS A 16 -13.54 -3.31 0.15
N GLU A 17 -14.41 -2.56 0.84
CA GLU A 17 -14.00 -1.80 2.01
C GLU A 17 -13.44 -2.75 3.09
N GLY A 18 -12.29 -2.39 3.65
CA GLY A 18 -11.56 -3.23 4.61
C GLY A 18 -10.54 -4.18 3.99
N ASP A 19 -10.49 -4.34 2.66
CA ASP A 19 -9.45 -5.14 2.01
C ASP A 19 -8.06 -4.54 2.24
N ALA A 20 -7.10 -5.38 2.68
CA ALA A 20 -5.70 -4.99 2.74
C ALA A 20 -5.11 -4.91 1.33
N LEU A 21 -4.73 -3.70 0.89
CA LEU A 21 -4.20 -3.48 -0.47
C LEU A 21 -2.70 -3.81 -0.57
N PHE A 22 -1.93 -3.60 0.50
CA PHE A 22 -0.51 -3.90 0.56
C PHE A 22 -0.01 -4.12 2.00
N THR A 23 1.23 -4.59 2.12
CA THR A 23 1.99 -4.62 3.37
C THR A 23 3.31 -3.89 3.19
N LEU A 24 3.63 -2.99 4.12
CA LEU A 24 4.94 -2.34 4.22
C LEU A 24 5.85 -3.15 5.13
N TYR A 25 6.98 -3.60 4.59
CA TYR A 25 8.08 -4.20 5.34
C TYR A 25 9.20 -3.17 5.49
N SER A 26 9.78 -3.10 6.68
CA SER A 26 10.98 -2.30 6.96
C SER A 26 11.89 -3.09 7.90
N ASP A 27 13.18 -2.78 7.87
CA ASP A 27 14.15 -3.39 8.78
C ASP A 27 14.16 -2.68 10.13
N THR A 28 13.82 -1.38 10.14
CA THR A 28 13.70 -0.58 11.36
C THR A 28 12.35 0.12 11.48
N GLU A 29 12.04 0.55 12.71
CA GLU A 29 10.84 1.34 12.99
C GLU A 29 10.90 2.73 12.34
N GLY A 30 12.07 3.38 12.35
CA GLY A 30 12.24 4.72 11.77
C GLY A 30 11.97 4.75 10.26
N GLU A 31 12.46 3.74 9.55
CA GLU A 31 12.16 3.56 8.11
C GLU A 31 10.66 3.37 7.87
N ARG A 32 9.99 2.59 8.73
CA ARG A 32 8.55 2.37 8.64
C ARG A 32 7.79 3.69 8.78
N GLN A 33 8.14 4.47 9.80
CA GLN A 33 7.47 5.74 10.10
C GLN A 33 7.65 6.75 8.99
N TYR A 34 8.88 6.86 8.46
CA TYR A 34 9.18 7.73 7.33
C TYR A 34 8.37 7.33 6.08
N ALA A 35 8.38 6.04 5.72
CA ALA A 35 7.64 5.55 4.55
C ALA A 35 6.12 5.73 4.73
N LEU A 36 5.58 5.46 5.92
CA LEU A 36 4.16 5.67 6.21
C LEU A 36 3.77 7.16 6.08
N ALA A 37 4.58 8.08 6.61
CA ALA A 37 4.35 9.51 6.48
C ALA A 37 4.35 9.96 5.01
N TYR A 38 5.27 9.43 4.21
CA TYR A 38 5.31 9.69 2.77
C TYR A 38 4.03 9.20 2.07
N TYR A 39 3.60 7.97 2.33
CA TYR A 39 2.39 7.39 1.71
C TYR A 39 1.07 8.02 2.14
N GLN A 40 1.03 8.71 3.27
CA GLN A 40 -0.14 9.51 3.65
C GLN A 40 -0.29 10.76 2.78
N GLN A 41 0.77 11.18 2.09
CA GLN A 41 0.80 12.39 1.25
C GLN A 41 0.73 12.07 -0.25
N THR A 42 0.81 10.79 -0.64
CA THR A 42 0.79 10.36 -2.04
C THR A 42 -0.18 9.20 -2.25
N ASP A 43 -0.94 9.25 -3.34
CA ASP A 43 -1.82 8.14 -3.69
C ASP A 43 -1.01 7.00 -4.33
N ILE A 44 -1.01 5.83 -3.68
CA ILE A 44 -0.39 4.59 -4.24
C ILE A 44 -1.38 3.87 -5.17
N PHE A 45 -2.68 3.96 -4.87
CA PHE A 45 -3.75 3.31 -5.61
C PHE A 45 -4.75 4.36 -6.09
N SER A 46 -5.20 4.24 -7.33
CA SER A 46 -6.39 4.94 -7.81
C SER A 46 -7.55 3.96 -7.83
N ILE A 47 -8.57 4.21 -7.02
CA ILE A 47 -9.77 3.38 -6.92
C ILE A 47 -10.89 4.12 -7.63
N GLY A 48 -11.52 3.45 -8.59
CA GLY A 48 -12.64 4.00 -9.37
C GLY A 48 -13.59 2.90 -9.80
N GLU A 49 -14.72 3.30 -10.39
CA GLU A 49 -15.72 2.35 -10.90
C GLU A 49 -15.28 1.79 -12.25
N THR A 50 -15.44 0.48 -12.45
CA THR A 50 -15.25 -0.15 -13.76
C THR A 50 -16.48 0.16 -14.63
N SER A 51 -16.29 0.92 -15.70
CA SER A 51 -17.32 1.21 -16.71
C SER A 51 -17.66 0.01 -17.60
#